data_AF-A0A4U6CDZ6-F1
#
_entry.id   AF-A0A4U6CDZ6-F1
#
_cell.length_a   1.000
_cell.length_b   1.000
_cell.length_c   1.000
_cell.angle_alpha   90.00
_cell.angle_beta   90.00
_cell.angle_gamma   90.00
#
_symmetry.space_group_name_H-M   'P 1'
#
loop_
_entity.id
_entity.type
_entity.pdbx_description
1 polymer ?
#
loop_
_entity_poly.entity_id
_entity_poly.type
_entity_poly.pdbx_seq_one_letter_code
_entity_poly.pdbx_strand_id
1 'polypeptide(L)'
;MSARNVALWTAIRALFEGGEPTVERLAVAAGRRPATVVTRATREGWKSNSNAQVRRDRRLRRIYDRLLDRIERIGLREEQADAAGDKASIAEISAIARTLERIGEITRDEDVAKEKQTKNDAETAILLRRLDERIVELAHEYARGLVAEELQRRGGRPDTA
;
A
#
# COMPACT_ATOMS: atom_id res chain seq x y z
N MET A 1 8.35 16.54 -20.82
CA MET A 1 9.08 15.68 -19.85
C MET A 1 9.29 14.30 -20.47
N SER A 2 10.48 13.69 -20.37
CA SER A 2 10.70 12.34 -20.89
C SER A 2 9.91 11.30 -20.09
N ALA A 3 9.32 10.30 -20.76
CA ALA A 3 8.53 9.23 -20.14
C ALA A 3 9.26 8.53 -18.97
N ARG A 4 10.60 8.44 -19.05
CA ARG A 4 11.45 7.88 -17.99
C ARG A 4 11.48 8.74 -16.72
N ASN A 5 11.42 10.06 -16.87
CA ASN A 5 11.42 11.00 -15.76
C ASN A 5 10.05 10.98 -15.04
N VAL A 6 8.97 10.85 -15.80
CA VAL A 6 7.62 10.64 -15.25
C VAL A 6 7.58 9.36 -14.41
N ALA A 7 8.03 8.22 -14.96
CA ALA A 7 8.07 6.95 -14.23
C ALA A 7 8.91 7.01 -12.94
N LEU A 8 10.04 7.73 -12.97
CA LEU A 8 10.89 7.94 -11.80
C LEU A 8 10.15 8.71 -10.69
N TRP A 9 9.53 9.84 -11.01
CA TRP A 9 8.79 10.62 -10.03
C TRP A 9 7.55 9.90 -9.51
N THR A 10 6.86 9.14 -10.36
CA THR A 10 5.75 8.26 -9.93
C THR A 10 6.24 7.20 -8.96
N ALA A 11 7.40 6.58 -9.21
CA ALA A 11 7.96 5.56 -8.32
C ALA A 11 8.40 6.14 -6.97
N ILE A 12 9.08 7.29 -6.97
CA ILE A 12 9.50 7.98 -5.75
C ILE A 12 8.29 8.39 -4.92
N ARG A 13 7.28 8.98 -5.56
CA ARG A 13 6.04 9.38 -4.91
C ARG A 13 5.32 8.20 -4.27
N ALA A 14 5.15 7.10 -5.02
CA ALA A 14 4.51 5.91 -4.49
C ALA A 14 5.28 5.28 -3.31
N LEU A 15 6.61 5.38 -3.26
CA LEU A 15 7.39 4.95 -2.09
C LEU A 15 7.23 5.89 -0.89
N PHE A 16 7.18 7.21 -1.15
CA PHE A 16 7.00 8.23 -0.11
C PHE A 16 5.61 8.16 0.54
N GLU A 17 4.58 7.89 -0.27
CA GLU A 17 3.18 7.77 0.18
C GLU A 17 2.86 6.41 0.83
N GLY A 18 3.87 5.55 1.05
CA GLY A 18 3.73 4.27 1.74
C GLY A 18 3.24 3.12 0.86
N GLY A 19 3.20 3.29 -0.46
CA GLY A 19 2.91 2.22 -1.41
C GLY A 19 3.93 1.09 -1.33
N GLU A 20 3.53 -0.11 -1.73
CA GLU A 20 4.39 -1.28 -1.57
C GLU A 20 5.75 -1.09 -2.29
N PRO A 21 6.89 -1.27 -1.59
CA PRO A 21 8.21 -1.11 -2.17
C PRO A 21 8.59 -2.34 -3.00
N THR A 22 7.97 -2.47 -4.17
CA THR A 22 8.29 -3.54 -5.12
C THR A 22 9.67 -3.34 -5.74
N VAL A 23 10.28 -4.42 -6.23
CA VAL A 23 11.61 -4.41 -6.84
C VAL A 23 11.64 -3.47 -8.04
N GLU A 24 10.59 -3.45 -8.84
CA GLU A 24 10.44 -2.63 -10.03
C GLU A 24 10.40 -1.15 -9.67
N ARG A 25 9.62 -0.78 -8.63
CA ARG A 25 9.48 0.59 -8.17
C ARG A 25 10.78 1.12 -7.56
N LEU A 26 11.45 0.29 -6.75
CA LEU A 26 12.78 0.60 -6.21
C LEU A 26 13.83 0.77 -7.32
N ALA A 27 13.79 -0.08 -8.35
CA ALA A 27 14.70 -0.01 -9.48
C ALA A 27 14.51 1.29 -10.29
N VAL A 28 13.26 1.64 -10.55
CA VAL A 28 12.90 2.88 -11.25
C VAL A 28 13.32 4.11 -10.45
N ALA A 29 13.02 4.16 -9.14
CA ALA A 29 13.40 5.26 -8.26
C ALA A 29 14.93 5.40 -8.10
N ALA A 30 15.66 4.28 -8.03
CA ALA A 30 17.12 4.28 -7.89
C ALA A 30 17.87 4.47 -9.23
N GLY A 31 17.16 4.50 -10.36
CA GLY A 31 17.79 4.50 -11.68
C GLY A 31 18.69 3.26 -11.91
N ARG A 32 18.25 2.10 -11.43
CA ARG A 32 18.97 0.81 -11.53
C ARG A 32 18.12 -0.23 -12.25
N ARG A 33 18.75 -1.33 -12.66
CA ARG A 33 18.02 -2.49 -13.19
C ARG A 33 17.42 -3.31 -12.03
N PRO A 34 16.22 -3.90 -12.20
CA PRO A 34 15.59 -4.73 -11.17
C PRO A 34 16.50 -5.83 -10.62
N ALA A 35 17.25 -6.53 -11.49
CA ALA A 35 18.20 -7.57 -11.07
C ALA A 35 19.24 -7.06 -10.07
N THR A 36 19.73 -5.82 -10.23
CA THR A 36 20.71 -5.21 -9.31
C THR A 36 20.11 -4.97 -7.93
N VAL A 37 18.83 -4.57 -7.87
CA VAL A 37 18.10 -4.39 -6.62
C VAL A 37 17.90 -5.74 -5.92
N VAL A 38 17.54 -6.80 -6.65
CA VAL A 38 17.38 -8.16 -6.08
C VAL A 38 18.71 -8.69 -5.51
N THR A 39 19.81 -8.60 -6.27
CA THR A 39 21.13 -9.04 -5.79
C THR A 39 21.56 -8.27 -4.54
N ARG A 40 21.28 -6.97 -4.48
CA ARG A 40 21.61 -6.16 -3.30
C ARG A 40 20.72 -6.51 -2.11
N ALA A 41 19.41 -6.61 -2.33
CA ALA A 41 18.43 -6.94 -1.31
C ALA A 41 18.69 -8.32 -0.68
N THR A 42 19.07 -9.31 -1.48
CA THR A 42 19.43 -10.65 -1.00
C THR A 42 20.72 -10.65 -0.19
N ARG A 43 21.78 -10.00 -0.68
CA ARG A 43 23.07 -9.86 0.02
C ARG A 43 22.93 -9.15 1.37
N GLU A 44 22.08 -8.13 1.44
CA GLU A 44 21.88 -7.30 2.62
C GLU A 44 20.69 -7.74 3.48
N GLY A 45 20.00 -8.81 3.10
CA GLY A 45 18.89 -9.39 3.87
C GLY A 45 17.67 -8.48 4.02
N TRP A 46 17.38 -7.65 3.01
CA TRP A 46 16.22 -6.74 3.03
C TRP A 46 14.92 -7.54 3.14
N LYS A 47 13.99 -7.05 3.98
CA LYS A 47 12.68 -7.69 4.19
C LYS A 47 11.60 -6.78 3.59
N SER A 48 10.78 -7.31 2.67
CA SER A 48 9.62 -6.56 2.19
C SER A 48 8.53 -6.50 3.26
N ASN A 49 7.76 -5.41 3.30
CA ASN A 49 6.66 -5.27 4.25
C ASN A 49 5.54 -6.29 3.97
N SER A 50 5.34 -6.69 2.70
CA SER A 50 4.49 -7.82 2.33
C SER A 50 4.95 -9.13 2.95
N ASN A 51 6.26 -9.39 3.01
CA ASN A 51 6.78 -10.56 3.73
C ASN A 51 6.55 -10.46 5.23
N ALA A 52 6.56 -9.26 5.82
CA ALA A 52 6.22 -9.06 7.22
C ALA A 52 4.73 -9.36 7.48
N GLN A 53 3.82 -8.88 6.62
CA GLN A 53 2.39 -9.16 6.73
C GLN A 53 2.09 -10.66 6.56
N VAL A 54 2.62 -11.30 5.50
CA VAL A 54 2.48 -12.75 5.30
C VAL A 54 3.03 -13.55 6.48
N ARG A 55 4.13 -13.09 7.10
CA ARG A 55 4.67 -13.71 8.32
C ARG A 55 3.74 -13.51 9.52
N ARG A 56 3.12 -12.35 9.67
CA ARG A 56 2.11 -12.09 10.72
C ARG A 56 0.90 -12.99 10.51
N ASP A 57 0.34 -13.05 9.30
CA ASP A 57 -0.84 -13.87 8.98
C ASP A 57 -0.56 -15.36 9.25
N ARG A 58 0.61 -15.85 8.85
CA ARG A 58 1.05 -17.22 9.17
C ARG A 58 1.27 -17.46 10.66
N ARG A 59 1.63 -16.43 11.43
CA ARG A 59 1.78 -16.53 12.89
C ARG A 59 0.41 -16.52 13.57
N LEU A 60 -0.50 -15.66 13.12
CA LEU A 60 -1.89 -15.61 13.55
C LEU A 60 -2.59 -16.94 13.32
N ARG A 61 -2.54 -17.51 12.11
CA ARG A 61 -3.11 -18.84 11.82
C ARG A 61 -2.59 -19.91 12.77
N ARG A 62 -1.28 -19.97 13.01
CA ARG A 62 -0.68 -20.92 13.97
C ARG A 62 -1.17 -20.71 15.41
N ILE A 63 -1.48 -19.48 15.80
CA ILE A 63 -2.07 -19.20 17.11
C ILE A 63 -3.52 -19.68 17.14
N TYR A 64 -4.31 -19.41 16.10
CA TYR A 64 -5.68 -19.91 15.97
C TYR A 64 -5.73 -21.44 16.02
N ASP A 65 -4.92 -22.13 15.22
CA ASP A 65 -4.86 -23.60 15.19
C ASP A 65 -4.53 -24.16 16.58
N ARG A 66 -3.54 -23.58 17.27
CA ARG A 66 -3.17 -24.00 18.62
C ARG A 66 -4.25 -23.73 19.66
N LEU A 67 -5.01 -22.65 19.51
CA LEU A 67 -6.11 -22.33 20.43
C LEU A 67 -7.32 -23.24 20.18
N LEU A 68 -7.61 -23.57 18.91
CA LEU A 68 -8.60 -24.59 18.54
C LEU A 68 -8.24 -25.95 19.13
N ASP A 69 -7.01 -26.43 18.92
CA ASP A 69 -6.51 -27.68 19.51
C ASP A 69 -6.64 -27.71 21.04
N ARG A 70 -6.51 -26.54 21.69
CA ARG A 70 -6.62 -26.43 23.14
C ARG A 70 -8.07 -26.47 23.61
N ILE A 71 -8.98 -25.81 22.89
CA ILE A 71 -10.42 -25.87 23.15
C ILE A 71 -10.95 -27.30 22.95
N GLU A 72 -10.54 -27.97 21.87
CA GLU A 72 -10.92 -29.37 21.61
C GLU A 72 -10.48 -30.31 22.74
N ARG A 73 -9.25 -30.13 23.26
CA ARG A 73 -8.76 -30.91 24.42
C ARG A 73 -9.52 -30.64 25.71
N ILE A 74 -10.02 -29.42 25.90
CA ILE A 74 -10.84 -29.07 27.07
C ILE A 74 -12.21 -29.75 26.94
N GLY A 75 -12.84 -29.68 25.77
CA GLY A 75 -14.11 -30.37 25.50
C GLY A 75 -14.03 -31.88 25.69
N LEU A 76 -12.94 -32.52 25.26
CA LEU A 76 -12.69 -33.95 25.48
C LEU A 76 -12.45 -34.33 26.94
N ARG A 77 -12.04 -33.38 27.80
CA ARG A 77 -11.84 -33.58 29.25
C ARG A 77 -13.12 -33.41 30.05
N GLU A 78 -14.01 -32.54 29.58
CA GLU A 78 -15.29 -32.23 30.22
C GLU A 78 -16.23 -33.45 30.24
N GLU A 79 -16.15 -34.33 29.23
CA GLU A 79 -16.87 -35.62 29.21
C GLU A 79 -16.46 -36.60 30.33
N GLN A 80 -15.36 -36.32 31.05
CA GLN A 80 -14.77 -37.21 32.06
C GLN A 80 -14.57 -36.54 33.44
N ALA A 81 -14.97 -35.28 33.62
CA ALA A 81 -14.63 -34.49 34.81
C ALA A 81 -15.82 -34.26 35.76
N ASP A 82 -15.55 -34.25 37.07
CA ASP A 82 -16.49 -33.79 38.10
C ASP A 82 -16.66 -32.26 38.08
N ALA A 83 -17.72 -31.72 38.70
CA ALA A 83 -18.13 -30.30 38.69
C ALA A 83 -17.05 -29.24 39.04
N ALA A 84 -15.93 -29.63 39.65
CA ALA A 84 -14.76 -28.77 39.88
C ALA A 84 -13.88 -28.60 38.62
N GLY A 85 -13.82 -29.61 37.76
CA GLY A 85 -13.16 -29.57 36.44
C GLY A 85 -13.87 -28.64 35.46
N ASP A 86 -15.21 -28.68 35.42
CA ASP A 86 -16.02 -27.80 34.56
C ASP A 86 -15.75 -26.31 34.81
N LYS A 87 -15.64 -25.89 36.07
CA LYS A 87 -15.36 -24.48 36.40
C LYS A 87 -13.97 -24.03 35.94
N ALA A 88 -12.97 -24.91 36.00
CA ALA A 88 -11.63 -24.63 35.51
C ALA A 88 -11.60 -24.56 33.97
N SER A 89 -12.31 -25.47 33.30
CA SER A 89 -12.50 -25.50 31.84
C SER A 89 -13.17 -24.22 31.32
N ILE A 90 -14.26 -23.78 31.95
CA ILE A 90 -15.00 -22.56 31.59
C ILE A 90 -14.13 -21.30 31.76
N ALA A 91 -13.34 -21.24 32.84
CA ALA A 91 -12.43 -20.13 33.07
C ALA A 91 -11.30 -20.08 32.02
N GLU A 92 -10.79 -21.23 31.60
CA GLU A 92 -9.76 -21.34 30.58
C GLU A 92 -10.30 -20.95 29.18
N ILE A 93 -11.50 -21.40 28.82
CA ILE A 93 -12.19 -21.00 27.58
C ILE A 93 -12.46 -19.49 27.57
N SER A 94 -12.91 -18.93 28.69
CA SER A 94 -13.15 -17.48 28.84
C SER A 94 -11.86 -16.67 28.67
N ALA A 95 -10.72 -17.17 29.15
CA ALA A 95 -9.42 -16.53 28.95
C ALA A 95 -9.00 -16.56 27.48
N ILE A 96 -9.20 -17.70 26.80
CA ILE A 96 -8.92 -17.84 25.37
C ILE A 96 -9.79 -16.88 24.54
N ALA A 97 -11.09 -16.81 24.83
CA ALA A 97 -12.02 -15.90 24.13
C ALA A 97 -11.58 -14.43 24.22
N ARG A 98 -11.17 -13.96 25.41
CA ARG A 98 -10.65 -12.59 25.58
C ARG A 98 -9.35 -12.35 24.82
N THR A 99 -8.46 -13.33 24.76
CA THR A 99 -7.23 -13.17 23.96
C THR A 99 -7.51 -13.11 22.47
N LEU A 100 -8.50 -13.85 21.98
CA LEU A 100 -8.93 -13.81 20.58
C LEU A 100 -9.59 -12.47 20.24
N GLU A 101 -10.44 -11.96 21.11
CA GLU A 101 -11.06 -10.63 20.97
C GLU A 101 -10.01 -9.53 20.90
N ARG A 102 -9.00 -9.58 21.78
CA ARG A 102 -7.90 -8.61 21.79
C ARG A 102 -7.04 -8.66 20.53
N ILE A 103 -6.79 -9.86 20.00
CA ILE A 103 -6.07 -10.05 18.74
C ILE A 103 -6.91 -9.49 17.57
N GLY A 104 -8.22 -9.75 17.59
CA GLY A 104 -9.17 -9.25 16.59
C GLY A 104 -9.23 -7.72 16.55
N GLU A 105 -9.29 -7.05 17.70
CA GLU A 105 -9.25 -5.58 17.82
C GLU A 105 -8.01 -4.99 17.12
N ILE A 106 -6.82 -5.51 17.43
CA ILE A 106 -5.56 -4.99 16.89
C ILE A 106 -5.50 -5.12 15.36
N THR A 107 -5.96 -6.26 14.81
CA THR A 107 -6.01 -6.44 13.35
C THR A 107 -7.06 -5.57 12.67
N ARG A 108 -8.20 -5.31 13.33
CA ARG A 108 -9.28 -4.49 12.77
C ARG A 108 -8.86 -3.03 12.60
N ASP A 109 -8.09 -2.50 13.54
CA ASP A 109 -7.56 -1.13 13.45
C ASP A 109 -6.57 -0.97 12.29
N GLU A 110 -5.73 -1.99 12.02
CA GLU A 110 -4.82 -1.98 10.86
C GLU A 110 -5.57 -1.99 9.52
N ASP A 111 -6.68 -2.74 9.42
CA ASP A 111 -7.46 -2.83 8.18
C ASP A 111 -8.32 -1.57 7.94
N VAL A 112 -8.87 -0.97 9.00
CA VAL A 112 -9.56 0.33 8.92
C VAL A 112 -8.60 1.44 8.48
N ALA A 113 -7.35 1.41 8.97
CA ALA A 113 -6.33 2.36 8.53
C ALA A 113 -5.99 2.21 7.04
N LYS A 114 -5.85 0.98 6.54
CA LYS A 114 -5.62 0.70 5.10
C LYS A 114 -6.80 1.12 4.23
N GLU A 115 -8.03 0.87 4.66
CA GLU A 115 -9.23 1.26 3.90
C GLU A 115 -9.33 2.79 3.80
N LYS A 116 -9.05 3.50 4.89
CA LYS A 116 -9.01 4.97 4.91
C LYS A 116 -7.91 5.53 4.00
N GLN A 117 -6.73 4.92 3.99
CA GLN A 117 -5.65 5.29 3.07
C GLN A 117 -6.05 5.08 1.60
N THR A 118 -6.64 3.94 1.28
CA THR A 118 -7.09 3.63 -0.10
C THR A 118 -8.14 4.61 -0.60
N LYS A 119 -9.09 5.01 0.26
CA LYS A 119 -10.10 6.03 -0.07
C LYS A 119 -9.45 7.40 -0.34
N ASN A 120 -8.55 7.83 0.54
CA ASN A 120 -7.83 9.09 0.38
C ASN A 120 -6.97 9.11 -0.92
N ASP A 121 -6.36 7.98 -1.27
CA ASP A 121 -5.55 7.85 -2.49
C ASP A 121 -6.41 7.97 -3.76
N ALA A 122 -7.60 7.36 -3.75
CA ALA A 122 -8.54 7.47 -4.86
C ALA A 122 -9.01 8.92 -5.08
N GLU A 123 -9.34 9.62 -4.00
CA GLU A 123 -9.72 11.05 -4.05
C GLU A 123 -8.56 11.91 -4.56
N THR A 124 -7.35 11.65 -4.07
CA THR A 124 -6.14 12.36 -4.49
C THR A 124 -5.85 12.13 -5.98
N ALA A 125 -5.99 10.89 -6.47
CA ALA A 125 -5.79 10.56 -7.88
C ALA A 125 -6.79 11.30 -8.80
N ILE A 126 -8.03 11.48 -8.35
CA ILE A 126 -9.04 12.26 -9.09
C ILE A 126 -8.63 13.74 -9.18
N LEU A 127 -8.19 14.33 -8.07
CA LEU A 127 -7.72 15.73 -8.05
C LEU A 127 -6.51 15.93 -8.97
N LEU A 128 -5.57 14.99 -8.95
CA LEU A 128 -4.37 15.06 -9.80
C LEU A 128 -4.70 14.98 -11.29
N ARG A 129 -5.67 14.15 -11.69
CA ARG A 129 -6.11 14.08 -13.10
C ARG A 129 -6.70 15.41 -13.57
N ARG A 130 -7.55 16.03 -12.73
CA ARG A 130 -8.13 17.35 -13.04
C ARG A 130 -7.05 18.43 -13.18
N LEU A 131 -6.02 18.38 -12.34
CA LEU A 131 -4.87 19.28 -12.45
C LEU A 131 -4.11 19.08 -13.77
N ASP A 132 -3.85 17.83 -14.15
CA ASP A 132 -3.16 17.50 -15.40
C ASP A 132 -3.95 17.97 -16.63
N GLU A 133 -5.26 17.70 -16.66
CA GLU A 133 -6.17 18.18 -17.70
C GLU A 133 -6.11 19.71 -17.83
N ARG A 134 -6.14 20.42 -16.70
CA ARG A 134 -6.07 21.89 -16.70
C ARG A 134 -4.72 22.43 -17.16
N ILE A 135 -3.62 21.77 -16.79
CA ILE A 135 -2.28 22.14 -17.25
C ILE A 135 -2.19 21.99 -18.77
N VAL A 136 -2.74 20.91 -19.32
CA VAL A 136 -2.76 20.66 -20.77
C VAL A 136 -3.60 21.72 -21.48
N GLU A 137 -4.78 22.05 -20.97
CA GLU A 137 -5.61 23.13 -21.54
C GLU A 137 -4.87 24.47 -21.60
N LEU A 138 -4.29 24.90 -20.47
CA LEU A 138 -3.55 26.16 -20.38
C LEU A 138 -2.35 26.18 -21.32
N ALA A 139 -1.65 25.06 -21.48
CA ALA A 139 -0.55 24.94 -22.42
C ALA A 139 -1.03 25.12 -23.88
N HIS A 140 -2.17 24.55 -24.24
CA HIS A 140 -2.76 24.72 -25.58
C HIS A 140 -3.25 26.16 -25.82
N GLU A 141 -3.84 26.80 -24.82
CA GLU A 141 -4.22 28.22 -24.90
C GLU A 141 -3.00 29.12 -25.11
N TYR A 142 -1.94 28.90 -24.34
CA TYR A 142 -0.70 29.66 -24.46
C TYR A 142 -0.02 29.45 -25.82
N ALA A 143 0.05 28.21 -26.30
CA ALA A 143 0.60 27.90 -27.61
C ALA A 143 -0.19 28.56 -28.75
N ARG A 144 -1.53 28.58 -28.67
CA ARG A 144 -2.38 29.31 -29.63
C ARG A 144 -2.08 30.82 -29.61
N GLY A 145 -1.92 31.40 -28.43
CA GLY A 145 -1.53 32.81 -28.28
C GLY A 145 -0.21 33.13 -28.97
N LEU A 146 0.83 32.31 -28.74
CA LEU A 146 2.15 32.49 -29.37
C LEU A 146 2.09 32.39 -30.90
N VAL A 147 1.32 31.45 -31.45
CA VAL A 147 1.17 31.30 -32.90
C VAL A 147 0.45 32.50 -33.51
N ALA A 148 -0.61 32.99 -32.85
CA ALA A 148 -1.33 34.18 -33.30
C ALA A 148 -0.44 35.44 -33.30
N GLU A 149 0.38 35.61 -32.26
CA GLU A 149 1.33 36.72 -32.15
C GLU A 149 2.42 36.66 -33.25
N GLU A 150 2.97 35.48 -33.52
CA GLU A 150 3.98 35.28 -34.56
C GLU A 150 3.42 35.53 -35.97
N LEU A 151 2.16 35.14 -36.25
CA LEU A 151 1.49 35.43 -37.51
C LEU A 151 1.25 36.94 -37.71
N GLN A 152 0.89 37.67 -36.65
CA GLN A 152 0.77 39.13 -36.71
C GLN A 152 2.12 39.80 -36.99
N ARG A 153 3.21 39.33 -36.37
CA ARG A 153 4.57 39.85 -36.62
C ARG A 153 5.04 39.59 -38.06
N ARG A 154 4.69 38.45 -38.65
CA ARG A 154 5.07 38.08 -40.02
C ARG A 154 4.20 38.77 -41.09
N GLY A 155 2.91 38.96 -40.83
CA GLY A 155 2.00 39.67 -41.73
C GLY A 155 2.16 41.19 -41.71
N GLY A 156 2.81 41.75 -40.68
CA GLY A 156 3.03 43.18 -40.50
C GLY A 156 4.36 43.72 -41.01
N ARG A 157 5.19 42.93 -41.69
CA ARG A 157 6.43 43.42 -42.30
C ARG A 157 6.11 43.93 -43.72
N PRO A 158 6.00 45.24 -43.97
CA PRO A 158 5.86 45.73 -45.34
C PRO A 158 7.12 45.33 -46.10
N ASP A 159 6.93 44.67 -47.25
CA ASP A 159 7.99 44.42 -48.22
C ASP A 159 8.53 45.78 -48.67
N THR A 160 9.64 46.20 -48.05
CA THR A 160 10.43 47.33 -48.52
C THR A 160 11.33 46.81 -49.64
N ALA A 161 10.83 46.96 -50.86
CA ALA A 161 11.62 46.94 -52.10
C ALA A 161 12.59 48.13 -52.16
#